data_AF-A0A1L7TR97-F1
#
_entry.id   AF-A0A1L7TR97-F1
#
_cell.length_a   1.000
_cell.length_b   1.000
_cell.length_c   1.000
_cell.angle_alpha   90.00
_cell.angle_beta   90.00
_cell.angle_gamma   90.00
#
_symmetry.space_group_name_H-M   'P 1'
#
loop_
_entity.id
_entity.type
_entity.pdbx_description
1 polymer ?
#
loop_
_entity_poly.entity_id
_entity_poly.type
_entity_poly.pdbx_seq_one_letter_code
_entity_poly.pdbx_strand_id
1 'polypeptide(L)'
;MADLEHPYFPVDAVIPGYLPNSTPVAELIVTFGAIVGAVIGLTLWQTTRTAKPVRPIDRFAAAWFALCCFLHITFEGYYLVYRYQLPGMSTLFAQLWKEYTLSDSRYLTHDIFTVSVETITCLAWGPLSFLAVVGILRDWHSRHIVQVVVCTAHVYGVALYYLTNWNESRVHGVAYSRPETVYFWIYYVGFNLPWAIVPIVLLRDSWLQVSRAFAALEERKRE
;
A
#
# COMPACT_ATOMS: atom_id res chain seq x y z
N MET A 1 -22.85 23.75 -17.91
CA MET A 1 -21.52 23.80 -17.28
C MET A 1 -20.64 22.96 -18.15
N ALA A 2 -19.57 23.50 -18.72
CA ALA A 2 -18.69 22.70 -19.58
C ALA A 2 -18.04 21.62 -18.69
N ASP A 3 -18.32 20.36 -18.95
CA ASP A 3 -17.55 19.26 -18.37
C ASP A 3 -16.09 19.48 -18.81
N LEU A 4 -15.22 19.82 -17.86
CA LEU A 4 -13.79 19.90 -18.14
C LEU A 4 -13.34 18.50 -18.56
N GLU A 5 -12.80 18.37 -19.78
CA GLU A 5 -12.17 17.14 -20.23
C GLU A 5 -11.08 16.73 -19.23
N HIS A 6 -11.17 15.50 -18.74
CA HIS A 6 -10.21 14.95 -17.78
C HIS A 6 -9.15 14.09 -18.51
N PRO A 7 -7.93 13.95 -17.96
CA PRO A 7 -6.84 13.20 -18.60
C PRO A 7 -6.89 11.68 -18.38
N TYR A 8 -7.93 11.16 -17.72
CA TYR A 8 -8.04 9.74 -17.35
C TYR A 8 -8.57 8.87 -18.50
N PHE A 9 -8.23 7.58 -18.46
CA PHE A 9 -8.69 6.57 -19.41
C PHE A 9 -9.65 5.60 -18.71
N PRO A 10 -10.76 5.15 -19.33
CA PRO A 10 -11.18 5.51 -20.67
C PRO A 10 -11.65 6.98 -20.74
N VAL A 11 -11.46 7.61 -21.90
CA VAL A 11 -11.65 9.07 -22.07
C VAL A 11 -13.11 9.52 -21.95
N ASP A 12 -14.04 8.59 -22.14
CA ASP A 12 -15.48 8.77 -21.99
C ASP A 12 -15.99 8.47 -20.58
N ALA A 13 -15.09 8.20 -19.62
CA ALA A 13 -15.46 8.06 -18.22
C ALA A 13 -16.17 9.32 -17.71
N VAL A 14 -17.11 9.14 -16.79
CA VAL A 14 -17.81 10.25 -16.14
C VAL A 14 -17.16 10.50 -14.78
N ILE A 15 -16.45 11.62 -14.66
CA ILE A 15 -15.79 12.04 -13.41
C ILE A 15 -16.34 13.42 -13.01
N PRO A 16 -17.48 13.47 -12.29
CA PRO A 16 -18.15 14.72 -11.96
C PRO A 16 -17.29 15.65 -11.12
N GLY A 17 -17.29 16.94 -11.46
CA GLY A 17 -16.59 17.97 -10.68
C GLY A 17 -15.06 17.87 -10.74
N TYR A 18 -14.50 17.21 -11.77
CA TYR A 18 -13.06 17.14 -11.96
C TYR A 18 -12.43 18.54 -11.99
N LEU A 19 -11.40 18.72 -11.17
CA LEU A 19 -10.50 19.86 -11.21
C LEU A 19 -9.05 19.37 -11.33
N PRO A 20 -8.23 19.96 -12.22
CA PRO A 20 -6.81 19.61 -12.30
C PRO A 20 -6.08 19.95 -11.00
N ASN A 21 -4.91 19.32 -10.80
CA ASN A 21 -4.04 19.65 -9.67
C ASN A 21 -3.62 21.12 -9.75
N SER A 22 -3.79 21.85 -8.65
CA SER A 22 -3.37 23.25 -8.52
C SER A 22 -1.92 23.38 -8.07
N THR A 23 -1.38 22.34 -7.42
CA THR A 23 -0.01 22.29 -6.92
C THR A 23 0.87 21.46 -7.87
N PRO A 24 2.10 21.90 -8.18
CA PRO A 24 3.02 21.11 -9.00
C PRO A 24 3.27 19.72 -8.42
N VAL A 25 3.28 18.69 -9.27
CA VAL A 25 3.47 17.29 -8.85
C VAL A 25 4.76 17.07 -8.06
N ALA A 26 5.85 17.77 -8.45
CA ALA A 26 7.11 17.69 -7.73
C ALA A 26 6.99 18.15 -6.26
N GLU A 27 6.23 19.21 -6.00
CA GLU A 27 5.98 19.71 -4.65
C GLU A 27 5.15 18.70 -3.85
N LEU A 28 4.09 18.14 -4.46
CA LEU A 28 3.27 17.09 -3.83
C LEU A 28 4.11 15.88 -3.41
N ILE A 29 4.99 15.40 -4.31
CA ILE A 29 5.88 14.25 -4.05
C ILE A 29 6.87 14.58 -2.93
N VAL A 30 7.48 15.77 -2.94
CA VAL A 30 8.44 16.17 -1.89
C VAL A 30 7.75 16.26 -0.53
N THR A 31 6.58 16.88 -0.45
CA THR A 31 5.81 16.99 0.80
C THR A 31 5.39 15.62 1.31
N PHE A 32 4.85 14.76 0.44
CA PHE A 32 4.45 13.41 0.82
C PHE A 32 5.64 12.55 1.23
N GLY A 33 6.74 12.64 0.50
CA GLY A 33 8.00 11.97 0.81
C GLY A 33 8.58 12.38 2.16
N ALA A 34 8.44 13.65 2.56
CA ALA A 34 8.83 14.11 3.88
C ALA A 34 7.97 13.49 5.00
N ILE A 35 6.66 13.38 4.79
CA ILE A 35 5.75 12.73 5.76
C ILE A 35 6.08 11.24 5.89
N VAL A 36 6.23 10.54 4.77
CA VAL A 36 6.63 9.12 4.74
C VAL A 36 8.00 8.92 5.39
N GLY A 37 8.96 9.79 5.09
CA GLY A 37 10.29 9.80 5.68
C GLY A 37 10.26 9.99 7.20
N ALA A 38 9.37 10.86 7.71
CA ALA A 38 9.18 11.05 9.14
C ALA A 38 8.60 9.79 9.81
N VAL A 39 7.60 9.13 9.21
CA VAL A 39 7.03 7.87 9.72
C VAL A 39 8.08 6.76 9.80
N ILE A 40 8.84 6.56 8.72
CA ILE A 40 9.90 5.56 8.65
C ILE A 40 11.03 5.91 9.64
N GLY A 41 11.48 7.16 9.64
CA GLY A 41 12.56 7.64 10.50
C GLY A 41 12.23 7.52 11.99
N LEU A 42 11.00 7.88 12.39
CA LEU A 42 10.52 7.72 13.75
C LEU A 42 10.51 6.24 14.16
N THR A 43 10.01 5.36 13.29
CA THR A 43 9.96 3.92 13.56
C THR A 43 11.37 3.34 13.70
N LEU A 44 12.28 3.67 12.79
CA LEU A 44 13.67 3.24 12.87
C LEU A 44 14.37 3.75 14.12
N TRP A 45 14.10 5.00 14.54
CA TRP A 45 14.58 5.53 15.79
C TRP A 45 14.02 4.77 17.00
N GLN A 46 12.74 4.40 17.00
CA GLN A 46 12.16 3.57 18.07
C GLN A 46 12.85 2.20 18.17
N THR A 47 13.28 1.60 17.06
CA THR A 47 14.03 0.33 17.09
C THR A 47 15.40 0.42 17.78
N THR A 48 15.96 1.62 17.96
CA THR A 48 17.21 1.80 18.71
C THR A 48 16.97 2.02 20.21
N ARG A 49 15.71 2.18 20.61
CA ARG A 49 15.28 2.40 22.00
C ARG A 49 14.76 1.13 22.69
N THR A 50 14.78 0.00 22.01
CA THR A 50 14.33 -1.29 22.57
C THR A 50 15.33 -1.83 23.58
N ALA A 51 14.84 -2.58 24.58
CA ALA A 51 15.69 -3.17 25.63
C ALA A 51 16.69 -4.20 25.08
N LYS A 52 16.33 -4.90 24.01
CA LYS A 52 17.21 -5.83 23.28
C LYS A 52 17.49 -5.30 21.87
N PRO A 53 18.68 -5.57 21.31
CA PRO A 53 18.97 -5.22 19.92
C PRO A 53 17.98 -5.89 18.94
N VAL A 54 17.35 -5.09 18.08
CA VAL A 54 16.46 -5.60 17.03
C VAL A 54 17.29 -6.08 15.84
N ARG A 55 16.98 -7.27 15.32
CA ARG A 55 17.66 -7.84 14.13
C ARG A 55 17.53 -6.89 12.92
N PRO A 56 18.53 -6.79 12.03
CA PRO A 56 18.45 -5.90 10.86
C PRO A 56 17.19 -6.09 10.01
N ILE A 57 16.80 -7.35 9.74
CA ILE A 57 15.58 -7.65 8.99
C ILE A 57 14.30 -7.24 9.72
N ASP A 58 14.30 -7.30 11.06
CA ASP A 58 13.16 -6.90 11.87
C ASP A 58 13.06 -5.37 11.97
N ARG A 59 14.19 -4.66 11.94
CA ARG A 59 14.22 -3.18 11.81
C ARG A 59 13.64 -2.74 10.46
N PHE A 60 14.03 -3.43 9.40
CA PHE A 60 13.46 -3.21 8.07
C PHE A 60 11.96 -3.54 8.04
N ALA A 61 11.54 -4.68 8.61
CA ALA A 61 10.14 -5.05 8.71
C ALA A 61 9.31 -4.03 9.50
N ALA A 62 9.84 -3.49 10.60
CA ALA A 62 9.18 -2.43 11.37
C ALA A 62 8.96 -1.18 10.52
N ALA A 63 9.98 -0.71 9.80
CA ALA A 63 9.85 0.43 8.89
C ALA A 63 8.83 0.16 7.76
N TRP A 64 8.86 -1.03 7.16
CA TRP A 64 7.92 -1.46 6.13
C TRP A 64 6.47 -1.48 6.65
N PHE A 65 6.22 -2.10 7.80
CA PHE A 65 4.87 -2.16 8.38
C PHE A 65 4.40 -0.80 8.88
N ALA A 66 5.28 0.09 9.33
CA ALA A 66 4.91 1.46 9.66
C ALA A 66 4.50 2.26 8.42
N LEU A 67 5.24 2.10 7.31
CA LEU A 67 4.85 2.65 6.01
C LEU A 67 3.47 2.11 5.58
N CYS A 68 3.28 0.78 5.62
CA CYS A 68 2.01 0.16 5.27
C CYS A 68 0.87 0.68 6.15
N CYS A 69 1.06 0.73 7.47
CA CYS A 69 0.08 1.29 8.39
C CYS A 69 -0.32 2.72 8.02
N PHE A 70 0.67 3.58 7.74
CA PHE A 70 0.41 4.96 7.35
C PHE A 70 -0.37 5.04 6.04
N LEU A 71 0.07 4.32 5.00
CA LEU A 71 -0.61 4.33 3.69
C LEU A 71 -2.03 3.78 3.81
N HIS A 72 -2.22 2.63 4.45
CA HIS A 72 -3.52 1.97 4.55
C HIS A 72 -4.54 2.75 5.37
N ILE A 73 -4.14 3.28 6.53
CA ILE A 73 -5.08 3.99 7.40
C ILE A 73 -5.26 5.44 6.96
N THR A 74 -4.18 6.10 6.56
CA THR A 74 -4.20 7.55 6.31
C THR A 74 -4.45 7.85 4.84
N PHE A 75 -3.70 7.25 3.91
CA PHE A 75 -3.78 7.59 2.49
C PHE A 75 -4.97 6.90 1.80
N GLU A 76 -5.11 5.60 1.95
CA GLU A 76 -6.24 4.81 1.43
C GLU A 76 -7.52 5.08 2.22
N GLY A 77 -7.42 5.22 3.55
CA GLY A 77 -8.55 5.69 4.37
C GLY A 77 -9.06 7.06 3.94
N TYR A 78 -8.17 8.01 3.59
CA TYR A 78 -8.58 9.29 3.01
C TYR A 78 -9.35 9.11 1.70
N TYR A 79 -8.86 8.25 0.81
CA TYR A 79 -9.57 7.89 -0.42
C TYR A 79 -10.97 7.37 -0.12
N LEU A 80 -11.10 6.37 0.75
CA LEU A 80 -12.41 5.76 1.05
C LEU A 80 -13.42 6.78 1.58
N VAL A 81 -13.01 7.71 2.45
CA VAL A 81 -13.88 8.74 3.02
C VAL A 81 -14.29 9.77 1.97
N TYR A 82 -13.36 10.23 1.13
CA TYR A 82 -13.57 11.37 0.23
C TYR A 82 -13.75 11.00 -1.25
N ARG A 83 -13.79 9.71 -1.61
CA ARG A 83 -13.75 9.24 -3.02
C ARG A 83 -14.71 9.98 -3.96
N TYR A 84 -15.92 10.29 -3.51
CA TYR A 84 -16.93 10.98 -4.33
C TYR A 84 -16.66 12.47 -4.51
N GLN A 85 -15.96 13.12 -3.58
CA GLN A 85 -15.58 14.53 -3.66
C GLN A 85 -14.17 14.74 -4.23
N LEU A 86 -13.36 13.68 -4.22
CA LEU A 86 -11.94 13.68 -4.56
C LEU A 86 -11.60 14.39 -5.88
N PRO A 87 -12.35 14.20 -7.01
CA PRO A 87 -12.05 14.90 -8.26
C PRO A 87 -11.97 16.42 -8.12
N GLY A 88 -12.84 17.01 -7.28
CA GLY A 88 -12.96 18.46 -7.08
C GLY A 88 -12.15 19.01 -5.92
N MET A 89 -11.38 18.19 -5.21
CA MET A 89 -10.59 18.61 -4.05
C MET A 89 -9.15 18.97 -4.43
N SER A 90 -8.58 19.95 -3.71
CA SER A 90 -7.19 20.40 -3.87
C SER A 90 -6.34 20.20 -2.62
N THR A 91 -6.75 19.31 -1.71
CA THR A 91 -5.91 18.90 -0.58
C THR A 91 -4.68 18.12 -1.08
N LEU A 92 -3.63 18.01 -0.27
CA LEU A 92 -2.43 17.23 -0.61
C LEU A 92 -2.79 15.80 -1.06
N PHE A 93 -3.57 15.07 -0.27
CA PHE A 93 -3.94 13.69 -0.59
C PHE A 93 -4.88 13.58 -1.79
N ALA A 94 -5.84 14.49 -1.97
CA ALA A 94 -6.70 14.45 -3.14
C ALA A 94 -5.89 14.66 -4.43
N GLN A 95 -4.93 15.59 -4.42
CA GLN A 95 -4.08 15.85 -5.59
C GLN A 95 -3.12 14.68 -5.88
N LEU A 96 -2.58 14.03 -4.84
CA LEU A 96 -1.77 12.81 -4.99
C LEU A 96 -2.59 11.63 -5.53
N TRP A 97 -3.82 11.46 -5.06
CA TRP A 97 -4.74 10.46 -5.61
C TRP A 97 -5.08 10.76 -7.06
N LYS A 98 -5.37 12.01 -7.42
CA LYS A 98 -5.58 12.42 -8.82
C LYS A 98 -4.37 12.14 -9.70
N GLU A 99 -3.16 12.35 -9.19
CA GLU A 99 -1.91 12.04 -9.90
C GLU A 99 -1.72 10.52 -10.05
N TYR A 100 -1.86 9.75 -8.97
CA TYR A 100 -1.76 8.30 -9.01
C TYR A 100 -2.81 7.66 -9.93
N THR A 101 -4.01 8.21 -9.95
CA THR A 101 -5.13 7.73 -10.78
C THR A 101 -4.86 7.88 -12.28
N LEU A 102 -3.87 8.67 -12.71
CA LEU A 102 -3.42 8.68 -14.10
C LEU A 102 -2.86 7.30 -14.53
N SER A 103 -2.37 6.53 -13.56
CA SER A 103 -1.91 5.16 -13.77
C SER A 103 -3.02 4.12 -13.74
N ASP A 104 -4.14 4.42 -13.07
CA ASP A 104 -5.28 3.53 -12.95
C ASP A 104 -6.56 4.30 -12.56
N SER A 105 -7.39 4.63 -13.54
CA SER A 105 -8.60 5.43 -13.35
C SER A 105 -9.68 4.79 -12.50
N ARG A 106 -9.58 3.48 -12.24
CA ARG A 106 -10.53 2.73 -11.39
C ARG A 106 -10.74 3.34 -10.01
N TYR A 107 -9.76 4.11 -9.52
CA TYR A 107 -9.88 4.88 -8.28
C TYR A 107 -10.87 6.05 -8.39
N LEU A 108 -10.92 6.76 -9.51
CA LEU A 108 -11.88 7.87 -9.72
C LEU A 108 -13.19 7.44 -10.36
N THR A 109 -13.27 6.25 -10.97
CA THR A 109 -14.51 5.68 -11.52
C THR A 109 -15.22 4.74 -10.54
N HIS A 110 -14.70 4.58 -9.34
CA HIS A 110 -15.27 3.76 -8.26
C HIS A 110 -15.47 2.29 -8.64
N ASP A 111 -14.45 1.70 -9.26
CA ASP A 111 -14.46 0.27 -9.54
C ASP A 111 -14.70 -0.55 -8.27
N ILE A 112 -15.51 -1.60 -8.40
CA ILE A 112 -15.96 -2.42 -7.27
C ILE A 112 -14.76 -3.11 -6.63
N PHE A 113 -13.82 -3.60 -7.43
CA PHE A 113 -12.66 -4.30 -6.91
C PHE A 113 -11.74 -3.34 -6.14
N THR A 114 -11.37 -2.19 -6.72
CA THR A 114 -10.50 -1.22 -6.02
C THR A 114 -11.14 -0.75 -4.71
N VAL A 115 -12.40 -0.33 -4.71
CA VAL A 115 -13.08 0.10 -3.48
C VAL A 115 -13.14 -1.02 -2.44
N SER A 116 -13.38 -2.26 -2.85
CA SER A 116 -13.45 -3.41 -1.93
C SER A 116 -12.08 -3.74 -1.32
N VAL A 117 -11.03 -3.80 -2.13
CA VAL A 117 -9.69 -4.13 -1.64
C VAL A 117 -9.19 -3.02 -0.71
N GLU A 118 -9.36 -1.74 -1.07
CA GLU A 118 -8.96 -0.62 -0.21
C GLU A 118 -9.73 -0.64 1.12
N THR A 119 -11.02 -0.98 1.11
CA THR A 119 -11.82 -1.09 2.33
C THR A 119 -11.25 -2.15 3.29
N ILE A 120 -10.91 -3.33 2.78
CA ILE A 120 -10.29 -4.38 3.59
C ILE A 120 -8.90 -3.94 4.05
N THR A 121 -8.13 -3.29 3.18
CA THR A 121 -6.80 -2.81 3.50
C THR A 121 -6.81 -1.79 4.63
N CYS A 122 -7.72 -0.82 4.59
CA CYS A 122 -7.87 0.17 5.64
C CYS A 122 -8.37 -0.45 6.97
N LEU A 123 -9.33 -1.37 6.92
CA LEU A 123 -9.97 -1.92 8.13
C LEU A 123 -9.19 -3.07 8.79
N ALA A 124 -8.40 -3.83 8.01
CA ALA A 124 -7.69 -5.00 8.50
C ALA A 124 -6.17 -4.86 8.35
N TRP A 125 -5.66 -4.63 7.14
CA TRP A 125 -4.21 -4.66 6.88
C TRP A 125 -3.48 -3.49 7.52
N GLY A 126 -4.07 -2.30 7.57
CA GLY A 126 -3.54 -1.14 8.29
C GLY A 126 -3.37 -1.41 9.79
N PRO A 127 -4.45 -1.76 10.53
CA PRO A 127 -4.37 -2.10 11.95
C PRO A 127 -3.44 -3.28 12.26
N LEU A 128 -3.43 -4.32 11.43
CA LEU A 128 -2.51 -5.46 11.61
C LEU A 128 -1.06 -5.07 11.32
N SER A 129 -0.80 -4.15 10.38
CA SER A 129 0.54 -3.60 10.16
C SER A 129 1.03 -2.82 11.37
N PHE A 130 0.15 -2.01 12.00
CA PHE A 130 0.47 -1.36 13.27
C PHE A 130 0.80 -2.38 14.37
N LEU A 131 -0.01 -3.43 14.49
CA LEU A 131 0.24 -4.51 15.45
C LEU A 131 1.57 -5.23 15.19
N ALA A 132 1.97 -5.41 13.93
CA ALA A 132 3.27 -5.95 13.57
C ALA A 132 4.42 -5.05 14.05
N VAL A 133 4.32 -3.73 13.88
CA VAL A 133 5.30 -2.76 14.40
C VAL A 133 5.40 -2.87 15.92
N VAL A 134 4.27 -2.84 16.63
CA VAL A 134 4.24 -2.99 18.09
C VAL A 134 4.85 -4.32 18.51
N GLY A 135 4.54 -5.40 17.82
CA GLY A 135 5.08 -6.73 18.09
C GLY A 135 6.60 -6.78 17.93
N ILE A 136 7.16 -6.12 16.93
CA ILE A 136 8.62 -6.01 16.76
C ILE A 136 9.23 -5.19 17.90
N LEU A 137 8.68 -4.01 18.21
CA LEU A 137 9.23 -3.12 19.24
C LEU A 137 9.14 -3.71 20.66
N ARG A 138 8.16 -4.58 20.91
CA ARG A 138 7.92 -5.23 22.20
C ARG A 138 8.53 -6.63 22.32
N ASP A 139 9.32 -7.07 21.33
CA ASP A 139 9.91 -8.42 21.28
C ASP A 139 8.85 -9.55 21.43
N TRP A 140 7.69 -9.35 20.80
CA TRP A 140 6.58 -10.31 20.85
C TRP A 140 6.78 -11.43 19.84
N HIS A 141 7.09 -12.64 20.33
CA HIS A 141 7.37 -13.80 19.46
C HIS A 141 6.23 -14.15 18.49
N SER A 142 4.96 -14.02 18.90
CA SER A 142 3.82 -14.35 18.03
C SER A 142 3.53 -13.30 16.95
N ARG A 143 4.31 -12.21 16.89
CA ARG A 143 4.24 -11.22 15.80
C ARG A 143 4.38 -11.86 14.41
N HIS A 144 5.08 -12.99 14.31
CA HIS A 144 5.28 -13.71 13.04
C HIS A 144 3.96 -14.19 12.43
N ILE A 145 2.94 -14.46 13.26
CA ILE A 145 1.59 -14.78 12.77
C ILE A 145 0.99 -13.56 12.06
N VAL A 146 1.06 -12.39 12.70
CA VAL A 146 0.57 -11.13 12.13
C VAL A 146 1.32 -10.79 10.84
N GLN A 147 2.65 -10.91 10.85
CA GLN A 147 3.49 -10.69 9.68
C GLN A 147 3.10 -11.63 8.52
N VAL A 148 2.89 -12.92 8.79
CA VAL A 148 2.45 -13.88 7.75
C VAL A 148 1.09 -13.48 7.17
N VAL A 149 0.10 -13.19 8.02
CA VAL A 149 -1.25 -12.79 7.57
C VAL A 149 -1.20 -11.57 6.67
N VAL A 150 -0.54 -10.49 7.13
CA VAL A 150 -0.47 -9.24 6.37
C VAL A 150 0.33 -9.42 5.08
N CYS A 151 1.48 -10.10 5.13
CA CYS A 151 2.29 -10.29 3.93
C CYS A 151 1.59 -11.17 2.88
N THR A 152 0.89 -12.24 3.30
CA THR A 152 0.08 -13.03 2.36
C THR A 152 -1.03 -12.19 1.74
N ALA A 153 -1.71 -11.37 2.54
CA ALA A 153 -2.74 -10.47 2.05
C ALA A 153 -2.21 -9.45 1.04
N HIS A 154 -1.03 -8.87 1.27
CA HIS A 154 -0.39 -7.95 0.32
C HIS A 154 -0.06 -8.62 -1.03
N VAL A 155 0.57 -9.80 -1.00
CA VAL A 155 0.88 -10.55 -2.23
C VAL A 155 -0.40 -10.93 -2.99
N TYR A 156 -1.42 -11.37 -2.27
CA TYR A 156 -2.70 -11.72 -2.86
C TYR A 156 -3.43 -10.50 -3.44
N GLY A 157 -3.47 -9.39 -2.69
CA GLY A 157 -4.09 -8.14 -3.09
C GLY A 157 -3.46 -7.56 -4.35
N VAL A 158 -2.12 -7.47 -4.42
CA VAL A 158 -1.43 -6.95 -5.60
C VAL A 158 -1.59 -7.88 -6.82
N ALA A 159 -1.62 -9.20 -6.60
CA ALA A 159 -1.91 -10.14 -7.67
C ALA A 159 -3.32 -9.93 -8.24
N LEU A 160 -4.33 -9.81 -7.39
CA LEU A 160 -5.70 -9.50 -7.83
C LEU A 160 -5.79 -8.12 -8.50
N TYR A 161 -5.09 -7.12 -7.99
CA TYR A 161 -5.05 -5.77 -8.58
C TYR A 161 -4.54 -5.79 -10.02
N TYR A 162 -3.45 -6.53 -10.27
CA TYR A 162 -2.93 -6.71 -11.62
C TYR A 162 -3.83 -7.58 -12.50
N LEU A 163 -4.33 -8.69 -11.97
CA LEU A 163 -5.16 -9.63 -12.73
C LEU A 163 -6.50 -9.02 -13.15
N THR A 164 -7.14 -8.24 -12.28
CA THR A 164 -8.42 -7.58 -12.59
C THR A 164 -8.25 -6.58 -13.73
N ASN A 165 -7.28 -5.68 -13.65
CA ASN A 165 -6.99 -4.74 -14.75
C ASN A 165 -6.66 -5.45 -16.06
N TRP A 166 -5.82 -6.50 -15.98
CA TRP A 166 -5.44 -7.28 -17.16
C TRP A 166 -6.64 -7.97 -17.80
N ASN A 167 -7.51 -8.59 -16.99
CA ASN A 167 -8.69 -9.28 -17.48
C ASN A 167 -9.72 -8.30 -18.05
N GLU A 168 -9.97 -7.17 -17.39
CA GLU A 168 -10.82 -6.09 -17.93
C GLU A 168 -10.31 -5.62 -19.30
N SER A 169 -9.00 -5.40 -19.43
CA SER A 169 -8.39 -5.03 -20.71
C SER A 169 -8.56 -6.12 -21.78
N ARG A 170 -8.42 -7.40 -21.42
CA ARG A 170 -8.55 -8.52 -22.37
C ARG A 170 -9.98 -8.85 -22.76
N VAL A 171 -10.93 -8.71 -21.85
CA VAL A 171 -12.34 -9.10 -22.04
C VAL A 171 -13.16 -7.94 -22.61
N HIS A 172 -12.94 -6.73 -22.09
CA HIS A 172 -13.75 -5.55 -22.41
C HIS A 172 -13.00 -4.53 -23.27
N GLY A 173 -11.70 -4.71 -23.51
CA GLY A 173 -10.89 -3.79 -24.32
C GLY A 173 -10.65 -2.43 -23.65
N VAL A 174 -10.92 -2.33 -22.34
CA VAL A 174 -10.80 -1.08 -21.59
C VAL A 174 -9.38 -0.91 -21.08
N ALA A 175 -8.84 0.30 -21.24
CA ALA A 175 -7.61 0.72 -20.60
C ALA A 175 -7.94 1.72 -19.48
N TYR A 176 -7.42 1.48 -18.28
CA TYR A 176 -7.57 2.39 -17.15
C TYR A 176 -6.33 3.27 -16.92
N SER A 177 -5.21 2.89 -17.53
CA SER A 177 -3.94 3.63 -17.45
C SER A 177 -3.77 4.53 -18.66
N ARG A 178 -3.19 5.71 -18.44
CA ARG A 178 -2.69 6.55 -19.51
C ARG A 178 -1.60 5.84 -20.34
N PRO A 179 -1.52 6.10 -21.66
CA PRO A 179 -0.61 5.38 -22.55
C PRO A 179 0.87 5.73 -22.35
N GLU A 180 1.18 6.85 -21.69
CA GLU A 180 2.57 7.23 -21.44
C GLU A 180 3.26 6.23 -20.51
N THR A 181 4.49 5.83 -20.88
CA THR A 181 5.31 4.83 -20.18
C THR A 181 5.41 5.07 -18.68
N VAL A 182 5.47 6.33 -18.24
CA VAL A 182 5.58 6.69 -16.82
C VAL A 182 4.37 6.21 -16.01
N TYR A 183 3.16 6.33 -16.54
CA TYR A 183 1.95 5.99 -15.80
C TYR A 183 1.78 4.48 -15.69
N PHE A 184 2.00 3.74 -16.77
CA PHE A 184 1.87 2.28 -16.70
C PHE A 184 3.06 1.61 -15.98
N TRP A 185 4.31 1.90 -16.38
CA TRP A 185 5.46 1.14 -15.87
C TRP A 185 5.99 1.65 -14.55
N ILE A 186 6.01 2.97 -14.32
CA ILE A 186 6.56 3.52 -13.08
C ILE A 186 5.48 3.55 -12.00
N TYR A 187 4.28 4.06 -12.30
CA TYR A 187 3.25 4.21 -11.28
C TYR A 187 2.49 2.90 -11.09
N TYR A 188 1.84 2.39 -12.12
CA TYR A 188 1.00 1.20 -11.99
C TYR A 188 1.81 -0.06 -11.66
N VAL A 189 2.87 -0.37 -12.42
CA VAL A 189 3.75 -1.50 -12.09
C VAL A 189 4.70 -1.14 -10.95
N GLY A 190 5.51 -0.11 -11.11
CA GLY A 190 6.62 0.20 -10.21
C GLY A 190 6.21 0.53 -8.77
N PHE A 191 5.15 1.31 -8.53
CA PHE A 191 4.73 1.63 -7.15
C PHE A 191 4.01 0.47 -6.46
N ASN A 192 3.38 -0.44 -7.20
CA ASN A 192 2.69 -1.59 -6.61
C ASN A 192 3.62 -2.81 -6.39
N LEU A 193 4.67 -2.95 -7.19
CA LEU A 193 5.62 -4.07 -7.12
C LEU A 193 6.27 -4.31 -5.73
N PRO A 194 6.57 -3.27 -4.91
CA PRO A 194 7.06 -3.47 -3.54
C PRO A 194 6.14 -4.33 -2.67
N TRP A 195 4.82 -4.25 -2.83
CA TRP A 195 3.83 -5.08 -2.13
C TRP A 195 3.79 -6.53 -2.61
N ALA A 196 4.48 -6.87 -3.70
CA ALA A 196 4.78 -8.27 -4.04
C ALA A 196 6.11 -8.70 -3.41
N ILE A 197 7.18 -7.93 -3.62
CA ILE A 197 8.55 -8.36 -3.30
C ILE A 197 8.82 -8.37 -1.80
N VAL A 198 8.55 -7.27 -1.10
CA VAL A 198 8.90 -7.14 0.33
C VAL A 198 8.11 -8.15 1.18
N PRO A 199 6.79 -8.32 0.99
CA PRO A 199 6.04 -9.36 1.68
C PRO A 199 6.56 -10.78 1.48
N ILE A 200 7.01 -11.16 0.28
CA ILE A 200 7.60 -12.50 0.03
C ILE A 200 8.87 -12.71 0.86
N VAL A 201 9.74 -11.70 0.93
CA VAL A 201 10.97 -11.76 1.74
C VAL A 201 10.63 -11.92 3.22
N LEU A 202 9.65 -11.16 3.72
CA LEU A 202 9.22 -11.22 5.12
C LEU A 202 8.46 -12.52 5.46
N LEU A 203 7.72 -13.09 4.51
CA LEU A 203 7.12 -14.42 4.65
C LEU A 203 8.19 -15.49 4.81
N ARG A 204 9.24 -15.44 3.99
CA ARG A 204 10.37 -16.36 4.10
C ARG A 204 11.06 -16.26 5.46
N ASP A 205 11.28 -15.05 5.99
CA ASP A 205 11.86 -14.88 7.32
C ASP A 205 10.96 -15.51 8.41
N SER A 206 9.66 -15.20 8.38
CA SER A 206 8.72 -15.77 9.37
C SER A 206 8.63 -17.29 9.27
N TRP A 207 8.60 -17.86 8.06
CA TRP A 207 8.62 -19.30 7.84
C TRP A 207 9.85 -19.95 8.49
N LEU A 208 11.04 -19.37 8.27
CA LEU A 208 12.28 -19.89 8.84
C LEU A 208 12.31 -19.79 10.36
N GLN A 209 11.84 -18.69 10.94
CA GLN A 209 11.79 -18.53 12.40
C GLN A 209 10.83 -19.51 13.06
N VAL A 210 9.63 -19.66 12.51
CA VAL A 210 8.64 -20.62 12.98
C VAL A 210 9.17 -22.05 12.88
N SER A 211 9.75 -22.42 11.73
CA SER A 211 10.32 -23.77 11.51
C SER A 211 11.42 -24.09 12.51
N ARG A 212 12.33 -23.15 12.77
CA ARG A 212 13.42 -23.32 13.75
C ARG A 212 12.91 -23.46 15.18
N ALA A 213 11.89 -22.69 15.55
CA ALA A 213 11.28 -22.78 16.87
C ALA A 213 10.65 -24.16 17.12
N PHE A 214 9.96 -24.72 16.11
CA PHE A 214 9.39 -26.07 16.20
C PHE A 214 10.46 -27.16 16.25
N ALA A 215 11.52 -27.06 15.43
CA ALA A 215 12.63 -28.01 15.46
C ALA A 215 13.32 -28.04 16.84
N ALA A 216 13.62 -26.88 17.42
CA ALA A 216 14.22 -26.78 18.75
C ALA A 216 13.30 -27.33 19.85
N LEU A 217 11.98 -27.17 19.72
CA LEU A 217 11.02 -27.76 20.65
C LEU A 217 10.98 -29.29 20.54
N GLU A 218 11.13 -29.84 19.33
CA GLU A 218 11.18 -31.28 19.11
C GLU A 218 12.45 -31.92 19.68
N GLU A 219 13.61 -31.28 19.47
CA GLU A 219 14.89 -31.72 20.05
C GLU A 219 14.80 -31.80 21.59
N ARG A 220 14.26 -30.76 22.23
CA ARG A 220 14.06 -30.73 23.70
C ARG A 220 13.08 -31.75 24.23
N LYS A 221 12.19 -32.30 23.39
CA LYS A 221 11.27 -33.38 23.80
C LYS A 221 11.91 -34.77 23.69
N ARG A 222 13.02 -34.88 22.95
CA ARG A 222 13.77 -36.12 22.75
C ARG A 222 14.88 -36.30 23.79
N GLU A 223 15.35 -35.20 24.38
CA GLU A 223 16.20 -35.16 25.60
C GLU A 223 15.40 -35.51 26.86
#